data_AF-A0A0D3C1Q6-F1
#
_entry.id   AF-A0A0D3C1Q6-F1
#
_cell.length_a   1.000
_cell.length_b   1.000
_cell.length_c   1.000
_cell.angle_alpha   90.00
_cell.angle_beta   90.00
_cell.angle_gamma   90.00
#
_symmetry.space_group_name_H-M   'P 1'
#
loop_
_entity.id
_entity.type
_entity.pdbx_description
1 polymer ?
#
loop_
_entity_poly.entity_id
_entity_poly.type
_entity_poly.pdbx_seq_one_letter_code
_entity_poly.pdbx_strand_id
1 'polypeptide(L)'
;MDWCKRKKSGALVKKQRLVRGRERGEILLEELIECCDGKSNPIKFFSADDILKATDNLSECTCVSKLFGHGKWYSGMLDSHRTILVKKLWRGHPDYPRDFYRGARDIAISSMVSGHKNFMKLVGCCLEFRFPVIVYYDAKKQYSRLDLRLMLLSWKKRMKIAEEIATALAYLHTAFSRPLIYRNMHIQNILLGEDEKRKFPNWLSKSIGEGRIDEIVDLKMLEKMGEVSEEERCRMKAFLFLSERCIGLRGEVPKMVQVVKELRNSSSGL
;
A
#
# COMPACT_ATOMS: atom_id res chain seq x y z
N MET A 1 -19.01 -9.73 42.28
CA MET A 1 -17.87 -10.64 42.05
C MET A 1 -17.38 -10.68 40.59
N ASP A 2 -18.21 -10.34 39.59
CA ASP A 2 -17.83 -10.46 38.17
C ASP A 2 -16.88 -9.39 37.62
N TRP A 3 -16.89 -8.18 38.18
CA TRP A 3 -16.00 -7.10 37.74
C TRP A 3 -14.51 -7.40 38.01
N CYS A 4 -14.19 -7.92 39.20
CA CYS A 4 -12.82 -8.35 39.53
C CYS A 4 -12.36 -9.54 38.68
N LYS A 5 -13.25 -10.49 38.35
CA LYS A 5 -12.94 -11.63 37.46
C LYS A 5 -12.63 -11.15 36.03
N ARG A 6 -13.42 -10.22 35.49
CA ARG A 6 -13.17 -9.61 34.16
C ARG A 6 -11.87 -8.81 34.12
N LYS A 7 -11.56 -8.01 35.16
CA LYS A 7 -10.28 -7.29 35.27
C LYS A 7 -9.07 -8.24 35.31
N LYS A 8 -9.15 -9.31 36.10
CA LYS A 8 -8.08 -10.33 36.18
C LYS A 8 -7.90 -11.06 34.84
N SER A 9 -9.00 -11.40 34.15
CA SER A 9 -8.97 -12.01 32.81
C SER A 9 -8.35 -11.09 31.75
N GLY A 10 -8.72 -9.80 31.74
CA GLY A 10 -8.14 -8.81 30.82
C GLY A 10 -6.64 -8.59 31.04
N ALA A 11 -6.19 -8.54 32.29
CA ALA A 11 -4.77 -8.43 32.62
C ALA A 11 -3.95 -9.64 32.15
N LEU A 12 -4.50 -10.86 32.27
CA LEU A 12 -3.86 -12.08 31.78
C LEU A 12 -3.72 -12.08 30.25
N VAL A 13 -4.78 -11.71 29.53
CA VAL A 13 -4.76 -11.60 28.06
C VAL A 13 -3.72 -10.58 27.60
N LYS A 14 -3.63 -9.42 28.28
CA LYS A 14 -2.63 -8.39 28.00
C LYS A 14 -1.20 -8.91 28.24
N LYS A 15 -0.97 -9.61 29.33
CA LYS A 15 0.34 -10.24 29.62
C LYS A 15 0.74 -11.24 28.53
N GLN A 16 -0.19 -12.10 28.08
CA GLN A 16 0.07 -13.06 27.00
C GLN A 16 0.37 -12.38 25.65
N ARG A 17 -0.30 -11.26 25.34
CA ARG A 17 -0.01 -10.44 24.15
C ARG A 17 1.40 -9.87 24.19
N LEU A 18 1.81 -9.30 25.32
CA LEU A 18 3.15 -8.74 25.52
C LEU A 18 4.26 -9.79 25.35
N VAL A 19 4.08 -10.98 25.93
CA VAL A 19 5.03 -12.09 25.78
C VAL A 19 5.18 -12.47 24.31
N ARG A 20 4.05 -12.70 23.61
CA ARG A 20 4.08 -12.99 22.16
C ARG A 20 4.75 -11.88 21.35
N GLY A 21 4.48 -10.63 21.69
CA GLY A 21 5.09 -9.47 21.02
C GLY A 21 6.62 -9.47 21.14
N ARG A 22 7.15 -9.88 22.30
CA ARG A 22 8.61 -10.02 22.53
C ARG A 22 9.22 -11.17 21.73
N GLU A 23 8.62 -12.35 21.80
CA GLU A 23 9.07 -13.53 21.04
C GLU A 23 9.11 -13.23 19.53
N ARG A 24 8.12 -12.51 19.04
CA ARG A 24 8.05 -12.10 17.63
C ARG A 24 8.98 -10.96 17.24
N GLY A 25 9.54 -10.26 18.22
CA GLY A 25 10.59 -9.27 18.00
C GLY A 25 11.85 -9.91 17.41
N GLU A 26 12.15 -11.15 17.78
CA GLU A 26 13.26 -11.95 17.22
C GLU A 26 13.09 -12.13 15.71
N ILE A 27 11.91 -12.56 15.26
CA ILE A 27 11.61 -12.73 13.81
C ILE A 27 11.76 -11.42 13.05
N LEU A 28 11.30 -10.30 13.63
CA LEU A 28 11.48 -8.99 12.99
C LEU A 28 12.97 -8.61 12.91
N LEU A 29 13.75 -8.90 13.95
CA LEU A 29 15.19 -8.63 13.95
C LEU A 29 15.91 -9.46 12.88
N GLU A 30 15.57 -10.74 12.73
CA GLU A 30 16.10 -11.60 11.65
C GLU A 30 15.80 -11.01 10.27
N GLU A 31 14.55 -10.61 10.01
CA GLU A 31 14.18 -10.01 8.72
C GLU A 31 14.84 -8.63 8.48
N LEU A 32 15.10 -7.85 9.53
CA LEU A 32 15.87 -6.61 9.44
C LEU A 32 17.34 -6.87 9.09
N ILE A 33 17.94 -7.91 9.67
CA ILE A 33 19.31 -8.32 9.34
C ILE A 33 19.36 -8.81 7.89
N GLU A 34 18.45 -9.69 7.48
CA GLU A 34 18.45 -10.27 6.14
C GLU A 34 18.15 -9.25 5.03
N CYS A 35 17.17 -8.37 5.25
CA CYS A 35 16.75 -7.40 4.22
C CYS A 35 17.61 -6.13 4.21
N CYS A 36 18.26 -5.79 5.32
CA CYS A 36 18.77 -4.45 5.57
C CYS A 36 20.15 -4.40 6.24
N ASP A 37 20.83 -5.53 6.41
CA ASP A 37 22.07 -5.66 7.20
C ASP A 37 21.92 -5.08 8.63
N GLY A 38 20.71 -5.15 9.18
CA GLY A 38 20.36 -4.61 10.50
C GLY A 38 20.21 -3.09 10.55
N LYS A 39 20.42 -2.38 9.42
CA LYS A 39 20.20 -0.93 9.33
C LYS A 39 18.72 -0.67 9.09
N SER A 40 18.11 0.21 9.88
CA SER A 40 16.71 0.57 9.69
C SER A 40 16.45 2.00 10.11
N ASN A 41 15.43 2.61 9.51
CA ASN A 41 14.85 3.81 10.11
C ASN A 41 14.25 3.49 11.49
N PRO A 42 14.10 4.47 12.39
CA PRO A 42 13.50 4.23 13.70
C PRO A 42 12.09 3.63 13.59
N ILE A 43 11.87 2.48 14.25
CA ILE A 43 10.58 1.77 14.28
C ILE A 43 9.98 1.89 15.68
N LYS A 44 8.85 2.58 15.81
CA LYS A 44 8.12 2.64 17.08
C LYS A 44 7.33 1.34 17.31
N PHE A 45 7.47 0.74 18.49
CA PHE A 45 6.62 -0.38 18.90
C PHE A 45 5.35 0.13 19.59
N PHE A 46 4.20 -0.22 19.05
CA PHE A 46 2.88 0.06 19.63
C PHE A 46 2.34 -1.19 20.32
N SER A 47 1.64 -1.00 21.43
CA SER A 47 0.86 -2.07 22.06
C SER A 47 -0.43 -2.33 21.28
N ALA A 48 -1.06 -3.49 21.48
CA ALA A 48 -2.37 -3.76 20.88
C ALA A 48 -3.42 -2.75 21.34
N ASP A 49 -3.32 -2.29 22.60
CA ASP A 49 -4.25 -1.29 23.16
C ASP A 49 -4.08 0.07 22.47
N ASP A 50 -2.85 0.48 22.14
CA ASP A 50 -2.60 1.73 21.39
C ASP A 50 -3.28 1.69 20.02
N ILE A 51 -3.15 0.56 19.31
CA ILE A 51 -3.77 0.37 17.99
C ILE A 51 -5.29 0.37 18.10
N LEU A 52 -5.85 -0.38 19.06
CA LEU A 52 -7.30 -0.46 19.24
C LEU A 52 -7.88 0.89 19.62
N LYS A 53 -7.23 1.63 20.53
CA LYS A 53 -7.67 2.98 20.92
C LYS A 53 -7.61 3.94 19.73
N ALA A 54 -6.50 3.95 18.98
CA ALA A 54 -6.31 4.89 17.89
C ALA A 54 -7.27 4.67 16.71
N THR A 55 -7.78 3.45 16.53
CA THR A 55 -8.60 3.04 15.38
C THR A 55 -10.06 2.76 15.75
N ASP A 56 -10.51 3.16 16.94
CA ASP A 56 -11.84 2.83 17.46
C ASP A 56 -12.15 1.32 17.35
N ASN A 57 -11.28 0.53 17.98
CA ASN A 57 -11.31 -0.94 17.97
C ASN A 57 -11.29 -1.57 16.56
N LEU A 58 -10.64 -0.91 15.60
CA LEU A 58 -10.60 -1.33 14.19
C LEU A 58 -12.01 -1.47 13.61
N SER A 59 -12.91 -0.55 13.96
CA SER A 59 -14.29 -0.51 13.49
C SER A 59 -14.37 -0.29 11.98
N GLU A 60 -15.52 -0.63 11.38
CA GLU A 60 -15.71 -0.34 9.94
C GLU A 60 -15.79 1.15 9.64
N CYS A 61 -16.09 2.00 10.64
CA CYS A 61 -16.09 3.45 10.49
C CYS A 61 -14.69 4.02 10.23
N THR A 62 -13.65 3.37 10.76
CA THR A 62 -12.25 3.74 10.51
C THR A 62 -11.65 2.98 9.34
N CYS A 63 -12.38 2.02 8.74
CA CYS A 63 -11.92 1.25 7.60
C CYS A 63 -11.84 2.14 6.35
N VAL A 64 -10.61 2.29 5.85
CA VAL A 64 -10.30 3.10 4.68
C VAL A 64 -10.46 2.29 3.40
N SER A 65 -9.95 1.06 3.38
CA SER A 65 -10.06 0.18 2.23
C SER A 65 -9.72 -1.28 2.60
N LYS A 66 -10.17 -2.21 1.75
CA LYS A 66 -9.74 -3.62 1.80
C LYS A 66 -8.45 -3.80 1.00
N LEU A 67 -7.52 -4.59 1.54
CA LEU A 67 -6.32 -5.08 0.86
C LEU A 67 -6.63 -6.34 0.04
N PHE A 68 -5.84 -6.57 -1.01
CA PHE A 68 -5.82 -7.86 -1.68
C PHE A 68 -5.32 -8.95 -0.72
N GLY A 69 -5.95 -10.13 -0.70
CA GLY A 69 -5.51 -11.26 0.14
C GLY A 69 -5.88 -11.20 1.62
N HIS A 70 -7.02 -10.58 1.97
CA HIS A 70 -7.63 -10.57 3.32
C HIS A 70 -6.96 -9.66 4.36
N GLY A 71 -6.72 -8.41 4.00
CA GLY A 71 -6.35 -7.34 4.93
C GLY A 71 -7.24 -6.11 4.80
N LYS A 72 -7.05 -5.13 5.67
CA LYS A 72 -7.69 -3.81 5.63
C LYS A 72 -6.72 -2.71 6.04
N TRP A 73 -6.96 -1.52 5.50
CA TRP A 73 -6.39 -0.27 5.95
C TRP A 73 -7.38 0.43 6.87
N TYR A 74 -6.89 0.99 7.98
CA TYR A 74 -7.67 1.77 8.92
C TYR A 74 -7.04 3.14 9.14
N SER A 75 -7.84 4.19 9.17
CA SER A 75 -7.41 5.47 9.69
C SER A 75 -7.40 5.42 11.22
N GLY A 76 -6.54 6.21 11.83
CA GLY A 76 -6.51 6.32 13.28
C GLY A 76 -5.86 7.61 13.76
N MET A 77 -6.04 7.91 15.04
CA MET A 77 -5.46 9.06 15.70
C MET A 77 -4.73 8.64 16.96
N LEU A 78 -3.43 8.91 17.02
CA LEU A 78 -2.64 8.69 18.23
C LEU A 78 -2.99 9.73 19.30
N ASP A 79 -2.72 9.41 20.56
CA ASP A 79 -2.89 10.33 21.70
C ASP A 79 -2.12 11.65 21.54
N SER A 80 -1.05 11.66 20.74
CA SER A 80 -0.32 12.87 20.35
C SER A 80 -1.03 13.71 19.28
N HIS A 81 -2.33 13.49 19.05
CA HIS A 81 -3.14 14.08 17.97
C HIS A 81 -2.59 13.88 16.55
N ARG A 82 -1.74 12.88 16.36
CA ARG A 82 -1.14 12.57 15.06
C ARG A 82 -1.99 11.53 14.33
N THR A 83 -2.43 11.87 13.13
CA THR A 83 -3.13 10.93 12.25
C THR A 83 -2.17 9.86 11.74
N ILE A 84 -2.67 8.61 11.70
CA ILE A 84 -1.94 7.44 11.24
C ILE A 84 -2.80 6.61 10.31
N LEU A 85 -2.13 5.83 9.47
CA LEU A 85 -2.75 4.77 8.68
C LEU A 85 -2.23 3.41 9.12
N VAL A 86 -3.15 2.49 9.41
CA VAL A 86 -2.88 1.19 10.00
C VAL A 86 -3.18 0.10 8.98
N LYS A 87 -2.14 -0.62 8.55
CA LYS A 87 -2.26 -1.84 7.72
C LYS A 87 -2.45 -3.03 8.64
N LYS A 88 -3.58 -3.73 8.51
CA LYS A 88 -3.84 -4.96 9.29
C LYS A 88 -4.30 -6.11 8.39
N LEU A 89 -3.64 -7.25 8.52
CA LEU A 89 -4.02 -8.50 7.90
C LEU A 89 -4.94 -9.29 8.85
N TRP A 90 -5.98 -9.94 8.30
CA TRP A 90 -7.00 -10.64 9.07
C TRP A 90 -7.12 -12.13 8.74
N ARG A 91 -6.54 -12.61 7.63
CA ARG A 91 -6.42 -14.06 7.36
C ARG A 91 -5.00 -14.48 7.05
N GLY A 92 -4.76 -15.72 7.46
CA GLY A 92 -3.60 -16.56 7.31
C GLY A 92 -3.87 -17.80 8.16
N HIS A 93 -3.41 -18.97 7.74
CA HIS A 93 -3.75 -20.22 8.43
C HIS A 93 -3.09 -20.21 9.84
N PRO A 94 -3.80 -20.63 10.91
CA PRO A 94 -3.27 -20.57 12.29
C PRO A 94 -1.89 -21.20 12.45
N ASP A 95 -1.66 -22.25 11.68
CA ASP A 95 -0.46 -23.10 11.77
C ASP A 95 0.63 -22.73 10.75
N TYR A 96 0.59 -21.55 10.13
CA TYR A 96 1.60 -21.14 9.15
C TYR A 96 2.46 -19.98 9.68
N PRO A 97 3.59 -20.28 10.34
CA PRO A 97 4.57 -19.28 10.76
C PRO A 97 4.96 -18.33 9.62
N ARG A 98 4.99 -18.84 8.38
CA ARG A 98 5.33 -18.11 7.16
C ARG A 98 4.57 -16.79 6.99
N ASP A 99 3.32 -16.71 7.44
CA ASP A 99 2.53 -15.49 7.29
C ASP A 99 2.99 -14.38 8.23
N PHE A 100 3.53 -14.72 9.41
CA PHE A 100 4.17 -13.75 10.29
C PHE A 100 5.49 -13.26 9.70
N TYR A 101 6.34 -14.16 9.19
CA TYR A 101 7.60 -13.80 8.50
C TYR A 101 7.34 -12.83 7.33
N ARG A 102 6.30 -13.06 6.52
CA ARG A 102 5.89 -12.13 5.45
C ARG A 102 5.58 -10.73 5.99
N GLY A 103 4.83 -10.65 7.08
CA GLY A 103 4.50 -9.37 7.71
C GLY A 103 5.71 -8.69 8.35
N ALA A 104 6.63 -9.45 8.95
CA ALA A 104 7.89 -8.94 9.50
C ALA A 104 8.80 -8.41 8.38
N ARG A 105 8.91 -9.12 7.26
CA ARG A 105 9.61 -8.67 6.05
C ARG A 105 9.02 -7.39 5.48
N ASP A 106 7.69 -7.29 5.41
CA ASP A 106 7.01 -6.06 5.01
C ASP A 106 7.41 -4.88 5.90
N ILE A 107 7.53 -5.07 7.22
CA ILE A 107 8.00 -4.02 8.15
C ILE A 107 9.45 -3.64 7.86
N ALA A 108 10.34 -4.63 7.70
CA ALA A 108 11.75 -4.40 7.44
C ALA A 108 11.97 -3.60 6.14
N ILE A 109 11.35 -4.04 5.05
CA ILE A 109 11.40 -3.35 3.76
C ILE A 109 10.78 -1.96 3.87
N SER A 110 9.60 -1.82 4.50
CA SER A 110 8.96 -0.52 4.70
C SER A 110 9.86 0.45 5.46
N SER A 111 10.60 -0.04 6.47
CA SER A 111 11.56 0.78 7.21
C SER A 111 12.63 1.33 6.27
N MET A 112 13.22 0.48 5.41
CA MET A 112 14.27 0.90 4.47
C MET A 112 13.80 1.91 3.43
N VAL A 113 12.60 1.73 2.89
CA VAL A 113 12.11 2.56 1.78
C VAL A 113 11.43 3.85 2.25
N SER A 114 11.15 3.98 3.55
CA SER A 114 10.40 5.10 4.14
C SER A 114 10.99 6.50 3.89
N GLY A 115 12.27 6.58 3.52
CA GLY A 115 12.92 7.85 3.17
C GLY A 115 12.59 8.37 1.77
N HIS A 116 12.06 7.51 0.89
CA HIS A 116 11.82 7.86 -0.50
C HIS A 116 10.38 8.35 -0.72
N LYS A 117 10.22 9.47 -1.46
CA LYS A 117 8.94 10.19 -1.62
C LYS A 117 7.78 9.37 -2.20
N ASN A 118 8.08 8.31 -2.95
CA ASN A 118 7.08 7.44 -3.57
C ASN A 118 6.71 6.22 -2.69
N PHE A 119 7.23 6.16 -1.47
CA PHE A 119 6.84 5.19 -0.46
C PHE A 119 6.18 5.88 0.74
N MET A 120 5.31 5.15 1.41
CA MET A 120 4.73 5.62 2.67
C MET A 120 5.78 5.63 3.77
N LYS A 121 5.77 6.70 4.58
CA LYS A 121 6.66 6.82 5.73
C LYS A 121 6.17 5.94 6.88
N LEU A 122 6.94 4.92 7.22
CA LEU A 122 6.71 4.06 8.39
C LEU A 122 6.83 4.89 9.67
N VAL A 123 5.87 4.69 10.58
CA VAL A 123 5.94 5.18 11.97
C VAL A 123 6.42 4.06 12.87
N GLY A 124 5.90 2.85 12.65
CA GLY A 124 6.14 1.74 13.55
C GLY A 124 5.28 0.52 13.28
N CYS A 125 5.23 -0.39 14.24
CA CYS A 125 4.46 -1.63 14.16
C CYS A 125 3.96 -2.10 15.53
N CYS A 126 2.99 -3.02 15.51
CA CYS A 126 2.56 -3.77 16.69
C CYS A 126 2.67 -5.28 16.41
N LEU A 127 3.42 -5.99 17.26
CA LEU A 127 3.68 -7.43 17.12
C LEU A 127 2.78 -8.32 18.00
N GLU A 128 1.96 -7.70 18.85
CA GLU A 128 1.08 -8.37 19.82
C GLU A 128 -0.15 -9.04 19.18
N PHE A 129 -0.53 -8.62 17.96
CA PHE A 129 -1.61 -9.23 17.18
C PHE A 129 -1.13 -10.47 16.45
N ARG A 130 -2.03 -11.43 16.17
CA ARG A 130 -1.72 -12.67 15.45
C ARG A 130 -0.86 -12.46 14.19
N PHE A 131 -1.19 -11.47 13.36
CA PHE A 131 -0.34 -10.93 12.30
C PHE A 131 0.16 -9.55 12.71
N PRO A 132 1.39 -9.16 12.34
CA PRO A 132 1.91 -7.86 12.71
C PRO A 132 1.06 -6.77 12.06
N VAL A 133 0.85 -5.69 12.81
CA VAL A 133 0.15 -4.50 12.35
C VAL A 133 1.18 -3.44 12.02
N ILE A 134 1.09 -2.83 10.84
CA ILE A 134 2.05 -1.82 10.38
C ILE A 134 1.39 -0.45 10.43
N VAL A 135 2.11 0.53 10.98
CA VAL A 135 1.63 1.89 11.19
C VAL A 135 2.44 2.87 10.36
N TYR A 136 1.76 3.64 9.53
CA TYR A 136 2.35 4.67 8.67
C TYR A 136 1.85 6.05 9.06
N TYR A 137 2.61 7.06 8.68
CA TYR A 137 2.14 8.44 8.75
C TYR A 137 0.99 8.61 7.78
N ASP A 138 -0.06 9.26 8.27
CA ASP A 138 -1.15 9.71 7.42
C ASP A 138 -1.15 11.25 7.40
N ALA A 139 -0.81 11.81 6.24
CA ALA A 139 -0.89 13.24 6.00
C ALA A 139 -2.27 13.65 5.43
N LYS A 140 -3.15 12.71 5.08
CA LYS A 140 -4.33 12.94 4.25
C LYS A 140 -5.57 12.26 4.84
N LYS A 141 -6.55 13.08 5.22
CA LYS A 141 -7.79 12.65 5.90
C LYS A 141 -8.66 11.63 5.15
N GLN A 142 -8.43 11.41 3.86
CA GLN A 142 -9.20 10.46 3.04
C GLN A 142 -8.28 9.73 2.06
N TYR A 143 -8.26 8.41 2.15
CA TYR A 143 -7.84 7.57 1.03
C TYR A 143 -9.08 6.93 0.43
N SER A 144 -9.02 6.74 -0.87
CA SER A 144 -10.05 6.05 -1.64
C SER A 144 -9.44 4.91 -2.40
N ARG A 145 -10.27 3.92 -2.70
CA ARG A 145 -9.93 2.81 -3.56
C ARG A 145 -9.46 3.28 -4.95
N LEU A 146 -8.27 2.85 -5.35
CA LEU A 146 -7.64 3.25 -6.62
C LEU A 146 -8.42 2.75 -7.84
N ASP A 147 -9.02 1.57 -7.77
CA ASP A 147 -9.82 0.98 -8.85
C ASP A 147 -11.00 1.89 -9.27
N LEU A 148 -11.78 2.38 -8.31
CA LEU A 148 -12.89 3.30 -8.59
C LEU A 148 -12.42 4.70 -8.99
N ARG A 149 -11.26 5.15 -8.48
CA ARG A 149 -10.73 6.48 -8.84
C ARG A 149 -10.04 6.48 -10.19
N LEU A 150 -9.36 5.41 -10.62
CA LEU A 150 -8.66 5.39 -11.90
C LEU A 150 -9.60 5.80 -13.04
N MET A 151 -10.81 5.22 -13.08
CA MET A 151 -11.85 5.57 -14.06
C MET A 151 -12.21 7.07 -14.07
N LEU A 152 -11.96 7.79 -12.98
CA LEU A 152 -12.25 9.22 -12.83
C LEU A 152 -11.00 10.12 -12.95
N LEU A 153 -9.80 9.54 -13.08
CA LEU A 153 -8.57 10.31 -13.26
C LEU A 153 -8.38 10.69 -14.71
N SER A 154 -7.99 11.95 -14.94
CA SER A 154 -7.49 12.40 -16.24
C SER A 154 -6.23 11.63 -16.64
N TRP A 155 -5.98 11.55 -17.94
CA TRP A 155 -4.78 10.92 -18.50
C TRP A 155 -3.50 11.45 -17.84
N LYS A 156 -3.37 12.78 -17.69
CA LYS A 156 -2.25 13.44 -17.00
C LYS A 156 -2.02 12.88 -15.58
N LYS A 157 -3.09 12.67 -14.79
CA LYS A 157 -2.98 12.10 -13.44
C LYS A 157 -2.58 10.61 -13.48
N ARG A 158 -3.08 9.83 -14.44
CA ARG A 158 -2.70 8.41 -14.60
C ARG A 158 -1.23 8.26 -14.97
N MET A 159 -0.74 9.08 -15.90
CA MET A 159 0.68 9.09 -16.31
C MET A 159 1.59 9.45 -15.14
N LYS A 160 1.21 10.44 -14.32
CA LYS A 160 1.93 10.78 -13.09
C LYS A 160 1.99 9.59 -12.12
N ILE A 161 0.87 8.89 -11.90
CA ILE A 161 0.85 7.69 -11.04
C ILE A 161 1.75 6.59 -11.60
N ALA A 162 1.69 6.32 -12.90
CA ALA A 162 2.55 5.34 -13.55
C ALA A 162 4.04 5.69 -13.39
N GLU A 163 4.39 6.97 -13.56
CA GLU A 163 5.76 7.45 -13.34
C GLU A 163 6.19 7.27 -11.88
N GLU A 164 5.33 7.62 -10.91
CA GLU A 164 5.61 7.48 -9.48
C GLU A 164 5.81 6.00 -9.08
N ILE A 165 4.99 5.09 -9.60
CA ILE A 165 5.15 3.63 -9.41
C ILE A 165 6.45 3.16 -10.06
N ALA A 166 6.72 3.56 -11.29
CA ALA A 166 7.94 3.16 -11.99
C ALA A 166 9.19 3.68 -11.27
N THR A 167 9.12 4.89 -10.71
CA THR A 167 10.19 5.49 -9.91
C THR A 167 10.39 4.72 -8.60
N ALA A 168 9.32 4.33 -7.91
CA ALA A 168 9.38 3.51 -6.71
C ALA A 168 10.02 2.13 -7.00
N LEU A 169 9.61 1.47 -8.07
CA LEU A 169 10.21 0.18 -8.48
C LEU A 169 11.67 0.32 -8.90
N ALA A 170 12.00 1.36 -9.67
CA ALA A 170 13.39 1.65 -10.04
C ALA A 170 14.26 1.82 -8.78
N TYR A 171 13.78 2.57 -7.79
CA TYR A 171 14.45 2.74 -6.51
C TYR A 171 14.69 1.38 -5.80
N LEU A 172 13.69 0.50 -5.73
CA LEU A 172 13.85 -0.84 -5.15
C LEU A 172 14.93 -1.68 -5.85
N HIS A 173 15.05 -1.55 -7.17
CA HIS A 173 15.97 -2.34 -7.95
C HIS A 173 17.41 -1.82 -7.92
N THR A 174 17.62 -0.53 -7.67
CA THR A 174 18.94 0.11 -7.86
C THR A 174 19.52 0.78 -6.62
N ALA A 175 18.71 1.15 -5.63
CA ALA A 175 19.19 1.91 -4.47
C ALA A 175 19.80 1.04 -3.35
N PHE A 176 19.68 -0.29 -3.46
CA PHE A 176 20.12 -1.24 -2.45
C PHE A 176 21.18 -2.19 -3.03
N SER A 177 22.11 -2.64 -2.19
CA SER A 177 23.16 -3.61 -2.55
C SER A 177 22.58 -4.92 -3.06
N ARG A 178 21.46 -5.36 -2.48
CA ARG A 178 20.63 -6.47 -2.94
C ARG A 178 19.33 -5.91 -3.55
N PRO A 179 19.07 -6.07 -4.86
CA PRO A 179 17.84 -5.59 -5.48
C PRO A 179 16.59 -6.19 -4.84
N LEU A 180 15.66 -5.33 -4.43
CA LEU A 180 14.38 -5.75 -3.86
C LEU A 180 13.34 -5.95 -4.96
N ILE A 181 12.93 -7.20 -5.21
CA ILE A 181 11.94 -7.52 -6.24
C ILE A 181 10.54 -7.49 -5.63
N TYR A 182 9.73 -6.49 -5.99
CA TYR A 182 8.34 -6.40 -5.56
C TYR A 182 7.43 -7.28 -6.43
N ARG A 183 7.05 -8.45 -5.92
CA ARG A 183 6.35 -9.49 -6.70
C ARG A 183 4.82 -9.42 -6.69
N ASN A 184 4.23 -8.58 -5.84
CA ASN A 184 2.77 -8.52 -5.68
C ASN A 184 2.23 -7.11 -5.92
N MET A 185 2.45 -6.62 -7.14
CA MET A 185 1.90 -5.35 -7.59
C MET A 185 0.43 -5.52 -7.93
N HIS A 186 -0.42 -5.15 -6.98
CA HIS A 186 -1.85 -5.08 -7.16
C HIS A 186 -2.34 -3.66 -6.91
N ILE A 187 -3.28 -3.19 -7.73
CA ILE A 187 -3.83 -1.84 -7.65
C ILE A 187 -4.43 -1.51 -6.27
N GLN A 188 -4.99 -2.50 -5.57
CA GLN A 188 -5.52 -2.35 -4.20
C GLN A 188 -4.44 -2.15 -3.13
N ASN A 189 -3.17 -2.40 -3.46
CA ASN A 189 -2.04 -2.17 -2.56
C ASN A 189 -1.44 -0.77 -2.75
N ILE A 190 -1.90 0.00 -3.75
CA ILE A 190 -1.45 1.36 -4.03
C ILE A 190 -2.47 2.33 -3.44
N LEU A 191 -2.03 3.12 -2.48
CA LEU A 191 -2.83 4.17 -1.88
C LEU A 191 -2.51 5.49 -2.55
N LEU A 192 -3.50 6.11 -3.17
CA LEU A 192 -3.37 7.48 -3.63
C LEU A 192 -3.69 8.44 -2.50
N GLY A 193 -2.75 9.33 -2.23
CA GLY A 193 -3.04 10.50 -1.42
C GLY A 193 -3.87 11.50 -2.22
N GLU A 194 -5.07 11.85 -1.75
CA GLU A 194 -5.91 12.85 -2.40
C GLU A 194 -5.22 14.23 -2.41
N ASP A 195 -5.04 14.82 -3.60
CA ASP A 195 -4.99 16.27 -3.76
C ASP A 195 -6.34 16.67 -4.37
N GLU A 196 -7.13 17.35 -3.55
CA GLU A 196 -8.41 18.02 -3.82
C GLU A 196 -9.71 17.20 -3.92
N LYS A 197 -10.71 17.70 -3.18
CA LYS A 197 -12.11 17.25 -3.10
C LYS A 197 -12.76 17.19 -4.49
N ARG A 198 -13.05 16.01 -5.00
CA ARG A 198 -14.08 15.82 -6.04
C ARG A 198 -15.14 14.84 -5.55
N LYS A 199 -16.38 15.34 -5.44
CA LYS A 199 -17.56 14.56 -5.06
C LYS A 199 -17.84 13.49 -6.12
N PHE A 200 -18.22 12.29 -5.67
CA PHE A 200 -18.63 11.17 -6.51
C PHE A 200 -19.90 11.49 -7.33
N PRO A 201 -19.94 11.18 -8.64
CA PRO A 201 -21.19 11.10 -9.38
C PRO A 201 -21.94 9.81 -9.00
N ASN A 202 -23.20 9.94 -8.59
CA ASN A 202 -24.05 8.91 -7.95
C ASN A 202 -24.41 7.69 -8.83
N TRP A 203 -23.93 7.60 -10.08
CA TRP A 203 -24.37 6.62 -11.08
C TRP A 203 -23.40 5.43 -11.28
N LEU A 204 -22.15 5.51 -10.80
CA LEU A 204 -21.12 4.47 -10.98
C LEU A 204 -21.25 3.26 -10.05
N SER A 205 -22.20 3.25 -9.11
CA SER A 205 -22.40 2.17 -8.14
C SER A 205 -23.10 0.92 -8.71
N LYS A 206 -23.57 0.96 -9.97
CA LYS A 206 -24.47 -0.06 -10.53
C LYS A 206 -23.87 -1.05 -11.52
N SER A 207 -22.58 -0.92 -11.88
CA SER A 207 -21.98 -1.79 -12.90
C SER A 207 -20.53 -2.11 -12.58
N ILE A 208 -20.27 -3.10 -11.70
CA ILE A 208 -18.97 -3.79 -11.68
C ILE A 208 -19.23 -5.28 -11.39
N GLY A 209 -19.17 -6.09 -12.43
CA GLY A 209 -19.10 -7.54 -12.39
C GLY A 209 -18.08 -8.02 -13.42
N GLU A 210 -17.17 -8.86 -12.94
CA GLU A 210 -16.21 -9.69 -13.68
C GLU A 210 -14.98 -9.00 -14.29
N GLY A 211 -13.86 -9.17 -13.58
CA GLY A 211 -12.56 -8.63 -13.98
C GLY A 211 -11.97 -9.33 -15.21
N ARG A 212 -11.29 -8.53 -16.02
CA ARG A 212 -10.19 -8.88 -16.93
C ARG A 212 -9.27 -7.66 -17.03
N ILE A 213 -7.99 -7.90 -17.29
CA ILE A 213 -6.91 -6.90 -17.44
C ILE A 213 -7.08 -6.06 -18.73
N ASP A 214 -8.13 -6.32 -19.52
CA ASP A 214 -8.44 -5.66 -20.79
C ASP A 214 -8.95 -4.20 -20.64
N GLU A 215 -9.12 -3.70 -19.40
CA GLU A 215 -9.65 -2.36 -19.09
C GLU A 215 -8.58 -1.26 -18.91
N ILE A 216 -7.31 -1.47 -19.28
CA ILE A 216 -6.32 -0.38 -19.24
C ILE A 216 -6.65 0.71 -20.29
N VAL A 217 -7.35 0.35 -21.36
CA VAL A 217 -8.00 1.29 -22.28
C VAL A 217 -9.49 0.96 -22.29
N ASP A 218 -10.23 1.51 -21.32
CA ASP A 218 -11.69 1.53 -21.41
C ASP A 218 -12.10 2.30 -22.68
N LEU A 219 -12.59 1.57 -23.68
CA LEU A 219 -13.09 2.10 -24.96
C LEU A 219 -14.18 3.16 -24.74
N LYS A 220 -14.94 3.10 -23.64
CA LYS A 220 -15.94 4.12 -23.29
C LYS A 220 -15.34 5.41 -22.75
N MET A 221 -14.05 5.43 -22.41
CA MET A 221 -13.32 6.67 -22.13
C MET A 221 -12.88 7.39 -23.40
N LEU A 222 -12.62 6.67 -24.49
CA LEU A 222 -12.40 7.29 -25.80
C LEU A 222 -13.68 7.97 -26.30
N GLU A 223 -14.85 7.43 -25.99
CA GLU A 223 -16.15 8.00 -26.36
C GLU A 223 -16.54 9.24 -25.52
N LYS A 224 -16.01 9.40 -24.31
CA LYS A 224 -16.40 10.48 -23.36
C LYS A 224 -15.45 11.68 -23.33
N MET A 225 -14.30 11.61 -24.01
CA MET A 225 -13.24 12.63 -23.98
C MET A 225 -13.27 13.57 -25.20
N GLY A 226 -14.43 13.92 -25.77
CA GLY A 226 -14.48 14.82 -26.94
C GLY A 226 -13.54 14.40 -28.10
N GLU A 227 -13.12 15.35 -28.95
CA GLU A 227 -12.03 15.07 -29.91
C GLU A 227 -10.70 14.97 -29.15
N VAL A 228 -10.27 13.74 -28.85
CA VAL A 228 -8.92 13.45 -28.38
C VAL A 228 -7.93 13.89 -29.45
N SER A 229 -7.01 14.80 -29.11
CA SER A 229 -6.00 15.29 -30.05
C SER A 229 -5.16 14.13 -30.61
N GLU A 230 -4.69 14.25 -31.86
CA GLU A 230 -3.78 13.24 -32.42
C GLU A 230 -2.54 13.03 -31.55
N GLU A 231 -2.07 14.09 -30.90
CA GLU A 231 -0.94 14.04 -29.97
C GLU A 231 -1.24 13.17 -28.74
N GLU A 232 -2.41 13.32 -28.11
CA GLU A 232 -2.84 12.47 -26.99
C GLU A 232 -2.99 11.00 -27.43
N ARG A 233 -3.53 10.74 -28.62
CA ARG A 233 -3.64 9.39 -29.17
C ARG A 233 -2.26 8.75 -29.38
N CYS A 234 -1.29 9.50 -29.88
CA CYS A 234 0.09 9.04 -30.03
C CYS A 234 0.72 8.70 -28.66
N ARG A 235 0.49 9.53 -27.64
CA ARG A 235 0.97 9.27 -26.27
C ARG A 235 0.35 8.02 -25.65
N MET A 236 -0.95 7.80 -25.86
CA MET A 236 -1.63 6.59 -25.38
C MET A 236 -1.08 5.33 -26.05
N LYS A 237 -0.83 5.36 -27.36
CA LYS A 237 -0.20 4.25 -28.09
C LYS A 237 1.21 3.96 -27.59
N ALA A 238 2.01 5.00 -27.34
CA ALA A 238 3.35 4.85 -26.77
C ALA A 238 3.31 4.20 -25.37
N PHE A 239 2.37 4.61 -24.52
CA PHE A 239 2.18 3.99 -23.20
C PHE A 239 1.78 2.51 -23.29
N LEU A 240 0.87 2.16 -24.20
CA LEU A 240 0.48 0.76 -24.43
C LEU A 240 1.69 -0.07 -24.88
N PHE A 241 2.46 0.42 -25.84
CA PHE A 241 3.65 -0.26 -26.33
C PHE A 241 4.70 -0.46 -25.22
N LEU A 242 4.93 0.55 -24.38
CA LEU A 242 5.80 0.42 -23.21
C LEU A 242 5.27 -0.61 -22.22
N SER A 243 3.95 -0.65 -22.01
CA SER A 243 3.31 -1.62 -21.11
C SER A 243 3.48 -3.06 -21.61
N GLU A 244 3.28 -3.30 -22.91
CA GLU A 244 3.52 -4.60 -23.56
C GLU A 244 4.97 -5.06 -23.42
N ARG A 245 5.93 -4.14 -23.56
CA ARG A 245 7.36 -4.43 -23.32
C ARG A 245 7.64 -4.82 -21.88
N CYS A 246 7.07 -4.12 -20.91
CA CYS A 246 7.26 -4.40 -19.48
C CYS A 246 6.79 -5.81 -19.08
N ILE A 247 5.76 -6.34 -19.74
CA ILE A 247 5.24 -7.70 -19.49
C ILE A 247 5.83 -8.76 -20.44
N GLY A 248 6.78 -8.38 -21.31
CA GLY A 248 7.46 -9.29 -22.22
C GLY A 248 6.60 -9.79 -23.39
N LEU A 249 5.46 -9.14 -23.67
CA LEU A 249 4.64 -9.48 -24.85
C LEU A 249 5.29 -9.03 -26.15
N ARG A 250 6.11 -7.97 -26.11
CA ARG A 250 6.72 -7.38 -27.30
C ARG A 250 8.10 -6.82 -27.00
N GLY A 251 9.09 -7.13 -27.85
CA GLY A 251 10.45 -6.57 -27.75
C GLY A 251 11.20 -6.94 -26.47
N GLU A 252 12.28 -6.22 -26.19
CA GLU A 252 13.09 -6.40 -24.97
C GLU A 252 12.40 -5.78 -23.75
N VAL A 253 12.38 -6.53 -22.64
CA VAL A 253 11.82 -6.10 -21.35
C VAL A 253 12.73 -5.01 -20.75
N PRO A 254 12.26 -3.75 -20.64
CA PRO A 254 13.08 -2.65 -20.15
C PRO A 254 13.33 -2.78 -18.64
N LYS A 255 14.48 -2.25 -18.20
CA LYS A 255 14.70 -1.99 -16.77
C LYS A 255 13.80 -0.84 -16.32
N MET A 256 13.35 -0.85 -15.06
CA MET A 256 12.45 0.19 -14.54
C MET A 256 13.03 1.61 -14.64
N VAL A 257 14.36 1.78 -14.61
CA VAL A 257 15.02 3.08 -14.85
C VAL A 257 14.75 3.60 -16.27
N GLN A 258 14.68 2.72 -17.27
CA GLN A 258 14.32 3.07 -18.66
C GLN A 258 12.84 3.42 -18.75
N VAL A 259 11.97 2.63 -18.10
CA VAL A 259 10.52 2.90 -18.03
C VAL A 259 10.24 4.30 -17.50
N VAL A 260 10.91 4.73 -16.42
CA VAL A 260 10.77 6.09 -15.87
C VAL A 260 11.14 7.16 -16.90
N LYS A 261 12.23 6.98 -17.66
CA LYS A 261 12.67 7.93 -18.69
C LYS A 261 11.64 8.04 -19.82
N GLU A 262 11.13 6.90 -20.29
CA GLU A 262 10.12 6.86 -21.36
C GLU A 262 8.78 7.48 -20.93
N LEU A 263 8.34 7.23 -19.70
CA LEU A 263 7.13 7.85 -19.13
C LEU A 263 7.27 9.37 -18.97
N ARG A 264 8.43 9.87 -18.55
CA ARG A 264 8.69 11.31 -18.45
C ARG A 264 8.65 12.00 -19.80
N ASN A 265 9.32 11.43 -20.80
CA ASN A 265 9.32 11.97 -22.16
C ASN A 265 7.90 12.01 -22.77
N SER A 266 7.05 11.04 -22.39
CA SER A 266 5.64 10.99 -22.81
C SER A 266 4.75 12.01 -22.08
N SER A 267 5.23 12.58 -20.97
CA SER A 267 4.49 13.50 -20.09
C SER A 267 4.91 14.96 -20.22
N SER A 268 6.12 15.25 -20.73
CA SER A 268 6.71 16.59 -20.82
C SER A 268 6.19 17.49 -21.96
N GLY A 269 5.14 17.08 -22.67
CA GLY A 269 4.42 17.92 -23.64
C GLY A 269 2.99 18.32 -23.21
N LEU A 270 2.69 18.32 -21.89
CA LEU A 270 1.37 18.62 -21.29
C LEU A 270 1.37 19.87 -20.41
#